data_AF-A0AA42QFW2-F1
#
_entry.id   AF-A0AA42QFW2-F1
#
_cell.length_a   1.000
_cell.length_b   1.000
_cell.length_c   1.000
_cell.angle_alpha   90.00
_cell.angle_beta   90.00
_cell.angle_gamma   90.00
#
_symmetry.space_group_name_H-M   'P 1'
#
loop_
_entity.id
_entity.type
_entity.pdbx_description
1 polymer ?
#
loop_
_entity_poly.entity_id
_entity_poly.type
_entity_poly.pdbx_seq_one_letter_code
_entity_poly.pdbx_strand_id
1 'polypeptide(L)'
;MAIALIALMLLELLLLLFWAPFFFRTGIVLFNQRIAASPAELTQLSLIGLEHDLPTDKWLSFVFRVLPDRSVAFRESFAPGYGGRYFPLMHGQLLVDKRRREVRVVGRCSWFALALTVLVLPIILVRPVAWPMLGMLLVFYMGYRIQLRRYAEVVEAVRARVRSEFPQRFVDPRR
;
A
#
# COMPACT_ATOMS: atom_id res chain seq x y z
N MET A 1 10.55 23.29 13.97
CA MET A 1 10.68 22.44 12.77
C MET A 1 10.83 20.96 13.12
N ALA A 2 11.90 20.53 13.81
CA ALA A 2 12.10 19.12 14.15
C ALA A 2 10.96 18.53 14.99
N ILE A 3 10.50 19.24 16.03
CA ILE A 3 9.38 18.81 16.89
C ILE A 3 8.10 18.58 16.07
N ALA A 4 7.81 19.45 15.10
CA ALA A 4 6.63 19.32 14.23
C ALA A 4 6.72 18.08 13.33
N LEU A 5 7.90 17.79 12.78
CA LEU A 5 8.14 16.57 11.99
C LEU A 5 8.02 15.30 12.82
N ILE A 6 8.55 15.31 14.04
CA ILE A 6 8.41 14.18 14.98
C ILE A 6 6.94 14.00 15.35
N ALA A 7 6.22 15.07 15.67
CA ALA A 7 4.79 15.02 15.97
C ALA A 7 3.98 14.48 14.79
N LEU A 8 4.28 14.90 13.56
CA LEU A 8 3.64 14.39 12.35
C LEU A 8 3.91 12.90 12.15
N MET A 9 5.16 12.45 12.34
CA MET A 9 5.53 11.04 12.25
C MET A 9 4.78 10.18 13.29
N LEU A 10 4.71 10.65 14.53
CA LEU A 10 4.01 9.94 15.61
C LEU A 10 2.50 9.91 15.35
N LEU A 11 1.91 11.03 14.91
CA LEU A 11 0.50 11.08 14.54
C LEU A 11 0.19 10.09 13.41
N GLU A 12 1.02 10.04 12.37
CA GLU A 12 0.87 9.11 11.27
C GLU A 12 0.98 7.65 11.72
N LEU A 13 1.93 7.34 12.61
CA LEU A 13 2.06 6.02 13.22
C LEU A 13 0.80 5.61 13.98
N LEU A 14 0.21 6.53 14.76
CA LEU A 14 -1.05 6.28 15.46
C LEU A 14 -2.20 6.05 14.48
N LEU A 15 -2.33 6.87 13.45
CA LEU A 15 -3.37 6.71 12.41
C LEU A 15 -3.26 5.36 11.69
N LEU A 16 -2.04 4.93 11.39
CA LEU A 16 -1.77 3.60 10.87
C LEU A 16 -2.19 2.52 11.87
N LEU A 17 -1.74 2.60 13.13
CA LEU A 17 -2.04 1.61 14.19
C LEU A 17 -3.55 1.44 14.42
N PHE A 18 -4.29 2.55 14.45
CA PHE A 18 -5.75 2.55 14.64
C PHE A 18 -6.55 2.33 13.36
N TRP A 19 -5.88 2.12 12.22
CA TRP A 19 -6.54 1.92 10.93
C TRP A 19 -7.53 3.03 10.57
N ALA A 20 -7.15 4.28 10.85
CA ALA A 20 -8.04 5.43 10.69
C ALA A 20 -8.51 5.57 9.23
N PRO A 21 -9.82 5.39 8.91
CA PRO A 21 -10.29 5.31 7.52
C PRO A 21 -9.94 6.54 6.68
N PHE A 22 -10.00 7.72 7.31
CA PHE A 22 -9.67 8.99 6.67
C PHE A 22 -8.22 9.02 6.17
N PHE A 23 -7.27 8.49 6.95
CA PHE A 23 -5.86 8.46 6.59
C PHE A 23 -5.63 7.61 5.33
N PHE A 24 -6.25 6.41 5.26
CA PHE A 24 -6.12 5.56 4.08
C PHE A 24 -6.80 6.13 2.82
N ARG A 25 -7.83 6.98 3.00
CA ARG A 25 -8.60 7.57 1.90
C ARG A 25 -8.00 8.86 1.34
N THR A 26 -7.19 9.57 2.11
CA THR A 26 -6.66 10.89 1.77
C THR A 26 -5.17 10.85 1.48
N GLY A 27 -4.68 11.85 0.75
CA GLY A 27 -3.28 11.96 0.34
C GLY A 27 -3.05 11.78 -1.15
N ILE A 28 -1.78 11.87 -1.54
CA ILE A 28 -1.35 11.80 -2.94
C ILE A 28 -1.29 10.34 -3.38
N VAL A 29 -1.99 10.01 -4.46
CA VAL A 29 -1.96 8.67 -5.05
C VAL A 29 -0.64 8.49 -5.81
N LEU A 30 0.22 7.59 -5.33
CA LEU A 30 1.49 7.24 -5.99
C LEU A 30 1.40 5.93 -6.77
N PHE A 31 0.42 5.09 -6.45
CA PHE A 31 0.17 3.83 -7.12
C PHE A 31 -1.33 3.65 -7.33
N ASN A 32 -1.73 3.28 -8.54
CA ASN A 32 -3.12 2.99 -8.86
C ASN A 32 -3.16 1.95 -9.97
N GLN A 33 -3.56 0.74 -9.62
CA GLN A 33 -3.78 -0.33 -10.58
C GLN A 33 -5.23 -0.78 -10.55
N ARG A 34 -5.81 -0.97 -11.73
CA ARG A 34 -7.20 -1.41 -11.91
C ARG A 34 -7.18 -2.84 -12.44
N ILE A 35 -7.97 -3.69 -11.81
CA ILE A 35 -8.15 -5.08 -12.19
C ILE A 35 -9.63 -5.22 -12.54
N ALA A 36 -9.94 -5.50 -13.80
CA ALA A 36 -11.31 -5.78 -14.22
C ALA A 36 -11.76 -7.11 -13.60
N ALA A 37 -12.95 -7.14 -13.03
CA ALA A 37 -13.54 -8.33 -12.41
C ALA A 37 -15.05 -8.36 -12.67
N SER A 38 -15.61 -9.52 -13.03
CA SER A 38 -17.04 -9.65 -13.30
C SER A 38 -17.89 -9.47 -12.03
N PRO A 39 -19.18 -9.14 -12.15
CA PRO A 39 -20.07 -8.97 -11.00
C PRO A 39 -20.17 -10.23 -10.13
N ALA A 40 -20.11 -11.42 -10.74
CA ALA A 40 -20.14 -12.71 -10.04
C ALA A 40 -18.86 -12.93 -9.21
N GLU A 41 -17.69 -12.61 -9.79
CA GLU A 41 -16.39 -12.61 -9.10
C GLU A 41 -16.42 -11.67 -7.89
N LEU A 42 -16.94 -10.44 -8.06
CA LEU A 42 -16.96 -9.43 -7.00
C LEU A 42 -17.89 -9.79 -5.82
N THR A 43 -18.84 -10.69 -6.01
CA THR A 43 -19.70 -11.23 -4.94
C THR A 43 -19.09 -12.41 -4.21
N GLN A 44 -18.22 -13.17 -4.86
CA GLN A 44 -17.54 -14.34 -4.28
C GLN A 44 -16.14 -14.01 -3.75
N LEU A 45 -15.57 -12.87 -4.17
CA LEU A 45 -14.24 -12.41 -3.81
C LEU A 45 -14.09 -12.31 -2.29
N SER A 46 -13.49 -13.33 -1.71
CA SER A 46 -13.10 -13.31 -0.30
C SER A 46 -11.67 -12.79 -0.21
N LEU A 47 -11.52 -11.52 0.16
CA LEU A 47 -10.22 -10.92 0.50
C LEU A 47 -9.65 -11.44 1.83
N ILE A 48 -10.38 -12.32 2.52
CA ILE A 48 -9.97 -12.94 3.79
C ILE A 48 -8.82 -13.90 3.50
N GLY A 49 -7.66 -13.68 4.13
CA GLY A 49 -6.50 -14.57 3.98
C GLY A 49 -5.58 -14.23 2.82
N LEU A 50 -5.75 -13.10 2.13
CA LEU A 50 -4.80 -12.61 1.11
C LEU A 50 -3.36 -12.48 1.65
N GLU A 51 -3.22 -12.34 2.97
CA GLU A 51 -1.95 -12.36 3.71
C GLU A 51 -1.13 -13.64 3.47
N HIS A 52 -1.78 -14.78 3.27
CA HIS A 52 -1.14 -16.09 3.09
C HIS A 52 -0.66 -16.33 1.66
N ASP A 53 -1.24 -15.62 0.69
CA ASP A 53 -0.89 -15.75 -0.73
C ASP A 53 0.33 -14.88 -1.11
N LEU A 54 0.80 -14.05 -0.17
CA LEU A 54 1.90 -13.11 -0.40
C LEU A 54 3.23 -13.72 0.08
N PRO A 55 4.30 -13.66 -0.74
CA PRO A 55 5.60 -14.18 -0.36
C PRO A 55 6.13 -13.39 0.85
N THR A 56 6.30 -14.10 1.97
CA THR A 56 6.78 -13.51 3.25
C THR A 56 8.30 -13.57 3.38
N ASP A 57 8.99 -14.27 2.47
CA ASP A 57 10.38 -14.71 2.64
C ASP A 57 11.44 -13.60 2.67
N LYS A 58 11.15 -12.40 2.13
CA LYS A 58 12.17 -11.33 2.01
C LYS A 58 11.82 -10.03 2.75
N TRP A 59 10.56 -9.80 3.07
CA TRP A 59 10.04 -8.52 3.56
C TRP A 59 8.85 -8.71 4.50
N LEU A 60 8.57 -7.72 5.35
CA LEU A 60 7.46 -7.76 6.32
C LEU A 60 6.13 -8.11 5.66
N SER A 61 5.36 -9.04 6.23
CA SER A 61 4.05 -9.44 5.68
C SER A 61 3.09 -8.25 5.57
N PHE A 62 2.20 -8.27 4.59
CA PHE A 62 1.11 -7.30 4.54
C PHE A 62 0.01 -7.71 5.50
N VAL A 63 -0.61 -6.74 6.16
CA VAL A 63 -1.79 -6.90 6.99
C VAL A 63 -2.95 -6.20 6.28
N PHE A 64 -4.12 -6.83 6.25
CA PHE A 64 -5.33 -6.29 5.63
C PHE A 64 -6.42 -6.08 6.68
N ARG A 65 -7.17 -4.99 6.55
CA ARG A 65 -8.33 -4.71 7.41
C ARG A 65 -9.47 -4.12 6.59
N VAL A 66 -10.67 -4.66 6.79
CA VAL A 66 -11.90 -4.11 6.22
C VAL A 66 -12.23 -2.79 6.95
N LEU A 67 -12.45 -1.73 6.17
CA LEU A 67 -12.86 -0.42 6.64
C LEU A 67 -14.40 -0.28 6.65
N PRO A 68 -14.97 0.68 7.40
CA PRO A 68 -16.41 0.88 7.50
C PRO A 68 -17.13 1.15 6.17
N ASP A 69 -16.41 1.65 5.17
CA ASP A 69 -16.91 1.93 3.82
C ASP A 69 -16.90 0.72 2.87
N ARG A 70 -16.64 -0.49 3.41
CA ARG A 70 -16.46 -1.76 2.68
C ARG A 70 -15.22 -1.79 1.78
N SER A 71 -14.33 -0.80 1.88
CA SER A 71 -13.00 -0.91 1.30
C SER A 71 -12.08 -1.73 2.21
N VAL A 72 -10.96 -2.22 1.69
CA VAL A 72 -9.97 -2.95 2.48
C VAL A 72 -8.69 -2.13 2.52
N ALA A 73 -8.31 -1.62 3.69
CA ALA A 73 -7.00 -1.02 3.89
C ALA A 73 -5.95 -2.12 4.02
N PHE A 74 -4.74 -1.85 3.56
CA PHE A 74 -3.60 -2.70 3.81
C PHE A 74 -2.34 -1.91 4.05
N ARG A 75 -1.43 -2.50 4.82
CA ARG A 75 -0.13 -1.93 5.16
C ARG A 75 0.84 -3.05 5.47
N GLU A 76 2.12 -2.73 5.52
CA GLU A 76 3.10 -3.67 6.02
C GLU A 76 2.95 -3.85 7.53
N SER A 77 3.18 -5.07 7.99
CA SER A 77 3.17 -5.42 9.40
C SER A 77 4.26 -4.67 10.16
N PHE A 78 3.95 -4.25 11.38
CA PHE A 78 4.94 -3.71 12.31
C PHE A 78 5.61 -4.80 13.15
N ALA A 79 5.19 -6.05 13.02
CA ALA A 79 5.74 -7.17 13.77
C ALA A 79 7.25 -7.33 13.49
N PRO A 80 8.05 -7.76 14.47
CA PRO A 80 9.44 -8.12 14.21
C PRO A 80 9.47 -9.29 13.23
N GLY A 81 10.02 -9.07 12.04
CA GLY A 81 10.26 -10.07 11.02
C GLY A 81 11.73 -10.09 10.63
N TYR A 82 12.20 -11.22 10.12
CA TYR A 82 13.59 -11.42 9.68
C TYR A 82 13.93 -10.76 8.32
N GLY A 83 12.95 -10.10 7.68
CA GLY A 83 13.12 -9.41 6.40
C GLY A 83 13.72 -8.01 6.52
N GLY A 84 14.18 -7.46 5.39
CA GLY A 84 14.73 -6.11 5.34
C GLY A 84 13.73 -5.05 5.83
N ARG A 85 14.20 -4.04 6.56
CA ARG A 85 13.37 -2.90 6.98
C ARG A 85 13.62 -1.71 6.07
N TYR A 86 12.55 -1.16 5.53
CA TYR A 86 12.55 0.15 4.88
C TYR A 86 11.43 0.99 5.48
N PHE A 87 11.54 2.32 5.38
CA PHE A 87 10.50 3.21 5.87
C PHE A 87 9.30 3.14 4.92
N PRO A 88 8.10 2.70 5.35
CA PRO A 88 6.95 2.58 4.47
C PRO A 88 6.49 3.98 4.06
N LEU A 89 6.63 4.31 2.77
CA LEU A 89 6.26 5.61 2.22
C LEU A 89 4.85 5.64 1.66
N MET A 90 4.24 4.47 1.52
CA MET A 90 2.88 4.30 1.03
C MET A 90 2.03 3.50 1.99
N HIS A 91 0.76 3.86 2.07
CA HIS A 91 -0.29 3.06 2.69
C HIS A 91 -1.32 2.65 1.62
N GLY A 92 -1.76 1.40 1.73
CA GLY A 92 -2.51 0.72 0.69
C GLY A 92 -4.00 0.71 0.96
N GLN A 93 -4.79 0.79 -0.11
CA GLN A 93 -6.23 0.62 -0.07
C GLN A 93 -6.68 -0.17 -1.30
N LEU A 94 -7.48 -1.21 -1.06
CA LEU A 94 -8.22 -1.97 -2.05
C LEU A 94 -9.65 -1.44 -2.10
N LEU A 95 -10.06 -0.95 -3.27
CA LEU A 95 -11.38 -0.42 -3.54
C LEU A 95 -12.11 -1.35 -4.51
N VAL A 96 -13.21 -1.93 -4.05
CA VAL A 96 -14.04 -2.83 -4.85
C VAL A 96 -15.21 -2.02 -5.43
N ASP A 97 -15.13 -1.66 -6.71
CA ASP A 97 -16.20 -0.93 -7.40
C ASP A 97 -17.12 -1.91 -8.14
N LYS A 98 -18.24 -2.25 -7.49
CA LYS A 98 -19.27 -3.12 -8.07
C LYS A 98 -19.98 -2.50 -9.28
N ARG A 99 -20.02 -1.16 -9.39
CA ARG A 99 -20.68 -0.47 -10.51
C ARG A 99 -19.81 -0.49 -11.75
N ARG A 100 -18.50 -0.26 -11.58
CA ARG A 100 -17.52 -0.25 -12.68
C ARG A 100 -16.91 -1.62 -12.97
N ARG A 101 -17.21 -2.65 -12.16
CA ARG A 101 -16.70 -4.02 -12.34
C ARG A 101 -15.16 -4.06 -12.25
N GLU A 102 -14.62 -3.35 -11.26
CA GLU A 102 -13.17 -3.17 -11.09
C GLU A 102 -12.77 -3.30 -9.61
N VAL A 103 -11.66 -3.98 -9.36
CA VAL A 103 -10.91 -3.90 -8.09
C VAL A 103 -9.72 -2.97 -8.32
N ARG A 104 -9.59 -1.93 -7.49
CA ARG A 104 -8.48 -0.98 -7.56
C ARG A 104 -7.54 -1.15 -6.40
N VAL A 105 -6.26 -1.31 -6.68
CA VAL A 105 -5.18 -1.29 -5.70
C VAL A 105 -4.57 0.10 -5.72
N VAL A 106 -4.74 0.85 -4.64
CA VAL A 106 -4.29 2.24 -4.51
C VAL A 106 -3.23 2.32 -3.42
N GLY A 107 -2.06 2.89 -3.74
CA GLY A 107 -1.04 3.28 -2.78
C GLY A 107 -0.98 4.79 -2.67
N ARG A 108 -1.20 5.32 -1.47
CA ARG A 108 -1.13 6.76 -1.18
C ARG A 108 0.11 7.10 -0.38
N CYS A 109 0.69 8.26 -0.64
CA CYS A 109 1.91 8.74 -0.01
C CYS A 109 1.68 9.11 1.47
N SER A 110 2.62 8.68 2.30
CA SER A 110 2.83 9.14 3.67
C SER A 110 2.93 10.67 3.73
N TRP A 111 2.21 11.27 4.68
CA TRP A 111 2.20 12.71 4.86
C TRP A 111 3.53 13.20 5.43
N PHE A 112 4.12 12.41 6.33
CA PHE A 112 5.46 12.65 6.84
C PHE A 112 6.50 12.66 5.71
N ALA A 113 6.48 11.66 4.83
CA ALA A 113 7.41 11.58 3.72
C ALA A 113 7.29 12.79 2.78
N LEU A 114 6.06 13.20 2.48
CA LEU A 114 5.77 14.38 1.68
C LEU A 114 6.29 15.66 2.34
N ALA A 115 5.94 15.89 3.60
CA ALA A 115 6.33 17.07 4.36
C ALA A 115 7.86 17.17 4.48
N LEU A 116 8.53 16.06 4.79
CA LEU A 116 10.00 16.02 4.86
C LEU A 116 10.62 16.37 3.51
N THR A 117 10.16 15.75 2.41
CA THR A 117 10.69 16.00 1.07
C THR A 117 10.57 17.47 0.66
N VAL A 118 9.40 18.07 0.93
CA VAL A 118 9.15 19.50 0.65
C VAL A 118 10.02 20.40 1.51
N LEU A 119 10.29 20.03 2.76
CA LEU A 119 11.11 20.83 3.69
C LEU A 119 12.61 20.72 3.45
N VAL A 120 13.10 19.59 2.93
CA VAL A 120 14.55 19.42 2.67
C VAL A 120 15.07 20.46 1.67
N LEU A 121 14.31 20.78 0.62
CA LEU A 121 14.72 21.74 -0.41
C LEU A 121 15.01 23.15 0.14
N PRO A 122 14.09 23.84 0.85
CA PRO A 122 14.36 25.16 1.41
C PRO A 122 15.44 25.11 2.50
N ILE A 123 15.56 24.02 3.27
CA ILE A 123 16.61 23.87 4.28
C ILE A 123 17.99 23.90 3.61
N ILE A 124 18.18 23.18 2.51
CA ILE A 124 19.46 23.16 1.79
C ILE A 124 19.76 24.53 1.16
N LEU A 125 18.75 25.20 0.61
CA LEU A 125 18.91 26.54 0.03
C LEU A 125 19.37 27.58 1.07
N VAL A 126 18.84 27.51 2.30
CA VAL A 126 19.21 28.43 3.39
C VAL A 126 20.49 27.97 4.11
N ARG A 127 20.72 26.66 4.19
CA ARG A 127 21.84 26.03 4.91
C ARG A 127 22.52 24.98 4.02
N PRO A 128 23.46 25.36 3.15
CA PRO A 128 24.14 24.42 2.25
C PRO A 128 24.88 23.28 2.97
N VAL A 129 25.33 23.50 4.21
CA VAL A 129 25.93 22.45 5.06
C VAL A 129 24.99 21.27 5.34
N ALA A 130 23.67 21.46 5.17
CA ALA A 130 22.66 20.43 5.31
C ALA A 130 22.52 19.52 4.07
N TRP A 131 23.38 19.65 3.06
CA TRP A 131 23.38 18.79 1.87
C TRP A 131 23.38 17.27 2.15
N PRO A 132 23.92 16.73 3.26
CA PRO A 132 23.81 15.29 3.55
C PRO A 132 22.37 14.81 3.72
N MET A 133 21.41 15.72 4.01
CA MET A 133 19.98 15.40 4.08
C MET A 133 19.41 14.91 2.73
N LEU A 134 20.08 15.20 1.60
CA LEU A 134 19.73 14.61 0.30
C LEU A 134 19.85 13.09 0.31
N GLY A 135 20.76 12.53 1.12
CA GLY A 135 20.87 11.09 1.32
C GLY A 135 19.56 10.47 1.84
N MET A 136 18.80 11.20 2.66
CA MET A 136 17.49 10.74 3.13
C MET A 136 16.48 10.61 1.98
N LEU A 137 16.50 11.54 1.02
CA LEU A 137 15.64 11.46 -0.17
C LEU A 137 16.00 10.25 -1.04
N LEU A 138 17.28 9.90 -1.12
CA LEU A 138 17.72 8.69 -1.80
C LEU A 138 17.22 7.43 -1.08
N VAL A 139 17.31 7.37 0.25
CA VAL A 139 16.76 6.27 1.06
C VAL A 139 15.24 6.15 0.83
N PHE A 140 14.53 7.27 0.80
CA PHE A 140 13.10 7.29 0.49
C PHE A 140 12.83 6.78 -0.92
N TYR A 141 13.56 7.26 -1.91
CA TYR A 141 13.42 6.78 -3.28
C TYR A 141 13.62 5.27 -3.39
N MET A 142 14.64 4.72 -2.73
CA MET A 142 14.89 3.28 -2.71
C MET A 142 13.76 2.50 -2.01
N GLY A 143 13.28 2.99 -0.86
CA GLY A 143 12.13 2.41 -0.16
C GLY A 143 10.86 2.44 -1.01
N TYR A 144 10.60 3.54 -1.71
CA TYR A 144 9.49 3.68 -2.65
C TYR A 144 9.56 2.64 -3.76
N ARG A 145 10.74 2.42 -4.35
CA ARG A 145 10.93 1.44 -5.43
C ARG A 145 10.70 0.00 -4.94
N ILE A 146 11.15 -0.32 -3.73
CA ILE A 146 10.87 -1.62 -3.11
C ILE A 146 9.36 -1.77 -2.92
N GLN A 147 8.72 -0.77 -2.31
CA GLN A 147 7.28 -0.79 -2.03
C GLN A 147 6.43 -0.90 -3.30
N LEU A 148 6.84 -0.23 -4.38
CA LEU A 148 6.17 -0.32 -5.67
C LEU A 148 6.17 -1.74 -6.24
N ARG A 149 7.30 -2.45 -6.13
CA ARG A 149 7.41 -3.86 -6.54
C ARG A 149 6.51 -4.75 -5.68
N ARG A 150 6.50 -4.53 -4.37
CA ARG A 150 5.65 -5.29 -3.45
C ARG A 150 4.15 -5.04 -3.68
N TYR A 151 3.76 -3.82 -4.00
CA TYR A 151 2.36 -3.52 -4.36
C TYR A 151 1.97 -4.18 -5.70
N ALA A 152 2.91 -4.36 -6.63
CA ALA A 152 2.68 -5.15 -7.83
C ALA A 152 2.46 -6.64 -7.50
N GLU A 153 3.20 -7.20 -6.54
CA GLU A 153 2.94 -8.56 -6.04
C GLU A 153 1.52 -8.69 -5.45
N VAL A 154 1.06 -7.68 -4.70
CA VAL A 154 -0.34 -7.62 -4.22
C VAL A 154 -1.34 -7.57 -5.38
N VAL A 155 -1.06 -6.80 -6.42
CA VAL A 155 -1.90 -6.75 -7.63
C VAL A 155 -1.97 -8.13 -8.30
N GLU A 156 -0.85 -8.81 -8.45
CA GLU A 156 -0.83 -10.16 -9.06
C GLU A 156 -1.52 -11.19 -8.17
N ALA A 157 -1.37 -11.13 -6.84
CA ALA A 157 -2.10 -12.01 -5.91
C ALA A 157 -3.61 -11.78 -6.00
N VAL A 158 -4.05 -10.51 -6.02
CA VAL A 158 -5.47 -10.17 -6.21
C VAL A 158 -5.97 -10.64 -7.58
N ARG A 159 -5.19 -10.44 -8.65
CA ARG A 159 -5.53 -10.92 -9.99
C ARG A 159 -5.61 -12.45 -10.05
N ALA A 160 -4.66 -13.14 -9.42
CA ALA A 160 -4.63 -14.59 -9.34
C ALA A 160 -5.88 -15.09 -8.63
N ARG A 161 -6.28 -14.45 -7.52
CA ARG A 161 -7.48 -14.82 -6.76
C ARG A 161 -8.78 -14.57 -7.53
N VAL A 162 -8.87 -13.44 -8.24
CA VAL A 162 -9.97 -13.16 -9.18
C VAL A 162 -10.04 -14.23 -10.28
N ARG A 163 -8.89 -14.70 -10.80
CA ARG A 163 -8.81 -15.76 -11.84
C ARG A 163 -8.95 -17.18 -11.29
N SER A 164 -8.57 -17.45 -10.05
CA SER A 164 -8.57 -18.77 -9.40
C SER A 164 -9.88 -19.06 -8.65
N GLU A 165 -10.70 -18.04 -8.39
CA GLU A 165 -12.15 -18.22 -8.23
C GLU A 165 -12.83 -18.50 -9.59
N PHE A 166 -12.09 -18.40 -10.70
CA PHE A 166 -12.55 -18.60 -12.08
C PHE A 166 -12.16 -19.94 -12.79
N PRO A 167 -11.60 -21.00 -12.19
CA PRO A 167 -11.34 -22.24 -12.91
C PRO A 167 -12.47 -23.25 -12.66
N GLN A 168 -13.72 -22.90 -12.96
CA GLN A 168 -14.71 -23.90 -13.36
C GLN A 168 -15.72 -23.29 -14.35
N ARG A 169 -15.43 -23.49 -15.64
CA ARG A 169 -16.33 -24.00 -16.70
C ARG A 169 -15.78 -23.63 -18.07
N PHE A 170 -14.68 -24.28 -18.47
CA PHE A 170 -14.68 -24.87 -19.80
C PHE A 170 -15.23 -26.28 -19.62
N VAL A 171 -16.54 -26.36 -19.69
CA VAL A 171 -17.27 -27.59 -19.98
C VAL A 171 -17.13 -27.77 -21.48
N ASP A 172 -16.39 -28.80 -21.90
CA ASP A 172 -16.87 -29.62 -23.01
C ASP A 172 -16.98 -31.06 -22.50
N PRO A 173 -18.20 -31.58 -22.27
CA PRO A 173 -18.44 -32.94 -21.87
C PRO A 173 -18.78 -33.71 -23.14
N ARG A 174 -17.81 -34.36 -23.78
CA ARG A 174 -18.06 -35.31 -24.88
C ARG A 174 -19.15 -34.86 -25.89
N ARG A 175 -18.77 -34.16 -26.95
CA ARG A 175 -19.39 -34.37 -28.28
C ARG A 175 -18.35 -34.31 -29.38
#